data_AF-A0A5J6WTA9-F1
#
_entry.id   AF-A0A5J6WTA9-F1
#
_cell.length_a   1.000
_cell.length_b   1.000
_cell.length_c   1.000
_cell.angle_alpha   90.00
_cell.angle_beta   90.00
_cell.angle_gamma   90.00
#
_symmetry.space_group_name_H-M   'P 1'
#
loop_
_entity.id
_entity.type
_entity.pdbx_description
1 polymer ?
#
loop_
_entity_poly.entity_id
_entity_poly.type
_entity_poly.pdbx_seq_one_letter_code
_entity_poly.pdbx_strand_id
1 'polypeptide(L)'
;MPSRRVDTFRWDPLVRVVHWGIVFCCAANLWFDEAGEALHEQLGYLVMVLIGVRLLWGVTFAGQYARLGTLWPTLSELRQQREALRDRQPPAPGHHGSGKLAVWALWLTVLATAFTGWLQNTEAGFGWGADEWHEGCVWLLQGLIALHLAALLFTSWRQRSNLVRRMLPGRD
;
A
#
# COMPACT_ATOMS: atom_id res chain seq x y z
N MET A 1 -28.07 -29.52 11.59
CA MET A 1 -26.66 -29.50 11.12
C MET A 1 -26.18 -28.07 11.08
N PRO A 2 -25.15 -27.66 11.84
CA PRO A 2 -24.63 -26.30 11.71
C PRO A 2 -23.83 -26.21 10.42
N SER A 3 -24.31 -25.43 9.46
CA SER A 3 -23.58 -25.07 8.25
C SER A 3 -22.24 -24.44 8.66
N ARG A 4 -21.11 -25.05 8.29
CA ARG A 4 -19.82 -24.37 8.33
C ARG A 4 -19.96 -23.11 7.49
N ARG A 5 -20.02 -21.94 8.13
CA ARG A 5 -19.79 -20.68 7.43
C ARG A 5 -18.40 -20.82 6.84
N VAL A 6 -18.32 -20.82 5.51
CA VAL A 6 -17.05 -20.59 4.83
C VAL A 6 -16.65 -19.20 5.30
N ASP A 7 -15.63 -19.10 6.14
CA ASP A 7 -15.10 -17.82 6.57
C ASP A 7 -14.68 -17.07 5.31
N THR A 8 -15.55 -16.17 4.85
CA THR A 8 -15.26 -15.28 3.74
C THR A 8 -14.13 -14.40 4.22
N PHE A 9 -12.97 -14.55 3.57
CA PHE A 9 -11.77 -13.76 3.84
C PHE A 9 -12.14 -12.27 3.93
N ARG A 10 -12.16 -11.74 5.16
CA ARG A 10 -12.50 -10.35 5.46
C ARG A 10 -11.23 -9.63 5.86
N TRP A 11 -10.92 -8.55 5.15
CA TRP A 11 -9.86 -7.64 5.53
C TRP A 11 -10.18 -6.98 6.87
N ASP A 12 -9.18 -6.88 7.72
CA ASP A 12 -9.30 -6.16 8.99
C ASP A 12 -9.80 -4.71 8.73
N PRO A 13 -10.86 -4.24 9.41
CA PRO A 13 -11.38 -2.88 9.24
C PRO A 13 -10.31 -1.80 9.36
N LEU A 14 -9.34 -1.95 10.27
CA LEU A 14 -8.28 -0.96 10.46
C LEU A 14 -7.38 -0.87 9.23
N VAL A 15 -7.05 -2.01 8.61
CA VAL A 15 -6.23 -2.05 7.39
C VAL A 15 -6.90 -1.29 6.25
N ARG A 16 -8.24 -1.40 6.15
CA ARG A 16 -9.01 -0.67 5.13
C ARG A 16 -9.00 0.83 5.40
N VAL A 17 -9.23 1.24 6.65
CA VAL A 17 -9.21 2.66 7.04
C VAL A 17 -7.85 3.29 6.77
N VAL A 18 -6.76 2.63 7.17
CA VAL A 18 -5.40 3.11 6.89
C VAL A 18 -5.17 3.21 5.39
N HIS A 19 -5.50 2.17 4.63
CA HIS A 19 -5.26 2.16 3.19
C HIS A 19 -6.00 3.31 2.49
N TRP A 20 -7.31 3.43 2.72
CA TRP A 20 -8.11 4.50 2.13
C TRP A 20 -7.72 5.88 2.64
N GLY A 21 -7.27 5.99 3.90
CA GLY A 21 -6.70 7.21 4.45
C GLY A 21 -5.45 7.66 3.70
N ILE A 22 -4.51 6.74 3.43
CA ILE A 22 -3.31 7.03 2.63
C ILE A 22 -3.70 7.40 1.19
N VAL A 23 -4.63 6.66 0.56
CA VAL A 23 -5.12 7.00 -0.78
C VAL A 23 -5.70 8.41 -0.81
N PHE A 24 -6.51 8.78 0.19
CA PHE A 24 -7.07 10.13 0.29
C PHE A 24 -5.97 11.19 0.46
N CYS A 25 -4.97 10.96 1.30
CA CYS A 25 -3.86 11.89 1.48
C CYS A 25 -3.06 12.09 0.19
N CYS A 26 -2.72 11.00 -0.50
CA CYS A 26 -2.00 11.07 -1.78
C CYS A 26 -2.84 11.77 -2.86
N ALA A 27 -4.15 11.47 -2.94
CA ALA A 27 -5.06 12.16 -3.85
C ALA A 27 -5.14 13.66 -3.52
N ALA A 28 -5.28 14.01 -2.24
CA ALA A 28 -5.38 15.40 -1.83
C ALA A 28 -4.12 16.19 -2.19
N ASN A 29 -2.93 15.62 -1.98
CA ASN A 29 -1.66 16.20 -2.41
C ASN A 29 -1.51 16.32 -3.93
N LEU A 30 -2.23 15.53 -4.75
CA LEU A 30 -2.15 15.68 -6.21
C LEU A 30 -3.12 16.73 -6.76
N TRP A 31 -4.27 16.92 -6.12
CA TRP A 31 -5.34 17.79 -6.63
C TRP A 31 -5.46 19.14 -5.95
N PHE A 32 -5.03 19.28 -4.70
CA PHE A 32 -5.23 20.50 -3.90
C PHE A 32 -3.94 21.24 -3.55
N ASP A 33 -2.77 20.74 -3.96
CA ASP A 33 -1.44 21.28 -3.61
C ASP A 33 -1.07 22.58 -4.35
N GLU A 34 -2.04 23.25 -4.99
CA GLU A 34 -1.87 24.62 -5.50
C GLU A 34 -1.95 25.68 -4.38
N ALA A 35 -2.28 25.30 -3.14
CA ALA A 35 -2.48 26.22 -2.02
C ALA A 35 -1.83 25.79 -0.70
N GLY A 36 -0.49 25.79 -0.67
CA GLY A 36 0.29 26.10 0.54
C GLY A 36 1.03 24.92 1.19
N GLU A 37 2.30 25.17 1.51
CA GLU A 37 3.22 24.30 2.26
C GLU A 37 2.57 23.62 3.47
N ALA A 38 1.65 24.31 4.15
CA ALA A 38 0.99 23.82 5.36
C ALA A 38 0.07 22.61 5.12
N LEU A 39 -0.69 22.55 4.02
CA LEU A 39 -1.58 21.41 3.76
C LEU A 39 -0.75 20.17 3.41
N HIS A 40 0.25 20.35 2.54
CA HIS A 40 1.19 19.30 2.16
C HIS A 40 1.88 18.70 3.39
N GLU A 41 2.40 19.56 4.27
CA GLU A 41 3.09 19.14 5.50
C GLU A 41 2.14 18.39 6.45
N GLN A 42 0.93 18.90 6.68
CA GLN A 42 -0.08 18.25 7.53
C GLN A 42 -0.48 16.87 7.00
N LEU A 43 -0.68 16.74 5.69
CA LEU A 43 -0.97 15.46 5.04
C LEU A 43 0.20 14.48 5.16
N GLY A 44 1.44 14.97 5.03
CA GLY A 44 2.65 14.18 5.26
C GLY A 44 2.71 13.60 6.68
N TYR A 45 2.47 14.42 7.71
CA TYR A 45 2.41 13.94 9.09
C TYR A 45 1.27 12.95 9.32
N LEU A 46 0.09 13.19 8.74
CA LEU A 46 -1.04 12.26 8.83
C LEU A 46 -0.68 10.89 8.23
N VAL A 47 -0.05 10.86 7.06
CA VAL A 47 0.43 9.62 6.43
C VAL A 47 1.44 8.89 7.35
N MET A 48 2.37 9.62 7.97
CA MET A 48 3.35 9.05 8.89
C MET A 48 2.66 8.40 10.11
N VAL A 49 1.64 9.04 10.69
CA VAL A 49 0.83 8.48 11.77
C VAL A 49 0.05 7.24 11.32
N LEU A 50 -0.61 7.28 10.15
CA LEU A 50 -1.38 6.16 9.61
C LEU A 50 -0.50 4.92 9.38
N ILE A 51 0.70 5.11 8.83
CA ILE A 51 1.66 4.02 8.66
C ILE A 51 2.14 3.51 10.02
N GLY A 52 2.46 4.40 10.97
CA GLY A 52 2.85 4.01 12.33
C GLY A 52 1.80 3.13 13.02
N VAL A 53 0.53 3.54 12.99
CA VAL A 53 -0.60 2.76 13.51
C VAL A 53 -0.69 1.40 12.82
N ARG A 54 -0.52 1.36 11.50
CA ARG A 54 -0.59 0.11 10.72
C ARG A 54 0.56 -0.84 11.03
N LEU A 55 1.77 -0.33 11.20
CA LEU A 55 2.94 -1.11 11.59
C LEU A 55 2.74 -1.68 12.99
N LEU A 56 2.34 -0.85 13.96
CA LEU A 56 2.07 -1.28 15.33
C LEU A 56 1.00 -2.38 15.37
N TRP A 57 -0.12 -2.18 14.65
CA TRP A 57 -1.18 -3.18 14.54
C TRP A 57 -0.71 -4.49 13.89
N GLY A 58 0.10 -4.37 12.83
CA GLY A 58 0.66 -5.51 12.10
C GLY A 58 1.61 -6.38 12.91
N VAL A 59 2.25 -5.81 13.95
CA VAL A 59 3.11 -6.52 14.90
C VAL A 59 2.32 -7.15 16.04
N THR A 60 1.29 -6.46 16.54
CA THR A 60 0.66 -6.78 17.84
C THR A 60 -0.64 -7.58 17.72
N PHE A 61 -1.65 -7.04 17.06
CA PHE A 61 -3.04 -7.53 17.14
C PHE A 61 -3.60 -8.08 15.83
N ALA A 62 -2.86 -7.95 14.73
CA ALA A 62 -3.31 -8.42 13.43
C ALA A 62 -3.57 -9.93 13.38
N GLY A 63 -4.74 -10.31 12.84
CA GLY A 63 -5.10 -11.70 12.53
C GLY A 63 -4.16 -12.33 11.49
N GLN A 64 -4.29 -13.65 11.28
CA GLN A 64 -3.32 -14.49 10.55
C GLN A 64 -2.91 -13.95 9.15
N TYR A 65 -3.78 -13.19 8.47
CA TYR A 65 -3.54 -12.61 7.14
C TYR A 65 -3.10 -11.13 7.14
N ALA A 66 -3.23 -10.41 8.26
CA ALA A 66 -2.87 -8.99 8.37
C ALA A 66 -1.51 -8.76 9.05
N ARG A 67 -0.88 -9.85 9.54
CA ARG A 67 0.45 -9.86 10.14
C ARG A 67 1.52 -9.48 9.12
N LEU A 68 2.50 -8.71 9.58
CA LEU A 68 3.63 -8.30 8.75
C LEU A 68 4.45 -9.50 8.26
N GLY A 69 4.54 -10.56 9.06
CA GLY A 69 5.27 -11.78 8.71
C GLY A 69 4.70 -12.52 7.49
N THR A 70 3.38 -12.49 7.28
CA THR A 70 2.76 -13.12 6.10
C THR A 70 2.89 -12.29 4.82
N LEU A 71 3.27 -11.01 4.97
CA LEU A 71 3.53 -10.09 3.85
C LEU A 71 4.95 -10.23 3.30
N TRP A 72 5.79 -11.09 3.87
CA TRP A 72 7.12 -11.32 3.30
C TRP A 72 6.99 -12.07 1.97
N PRO A 73 7.49 -11.52 0.85
CA PRO A 73 7.48 -12.21 -0.43
C PRO A 73 8.50 -13.34 -0.41
N THR A 74 8.08 -14.54 -0.79
CA THR A 74 9.02 -15.66 -1.00
C THR A 74 9.31 -15.87 -2.48
N LEU A 75 10.55 -16.25 -2.79
CA LEU A 75 10.99 -16.52 -4.18
C LEU A 75 10.14 -17.62 -4.85
N SER A 76 9.67 -18.60 -4.08
CA SER A 76 8.76 -19.65 -4.54
C SER A 76 7.42 -19.08 -5.00
N GLU A 77 6.81 -18.16 -4.24
CA GLU A 77 5.56 -17.50 -4.61
C GLU A 77 5.69 -16.69 -5.90
N LEU A 78 6.83 -16.01 -6.11
CA LEU A 78 7.09 -15.25 -7.33
C LEU A 78 7.23 -16.17 -8.56
N ARG A 79 7.95 -17.29 -8.41
CA ARG A 79 8.11 -18.28 -9.48
C ARG A 79 6.79 -18.94 -9.84
N GLN A 80 6.04 -19.38 -8.82
CA GLN A 80 4.73 -20.00 -9.00
C GLN A 80 3.74 -19.01 -9.66
N GLN A 81 3.78 -17.72 -9.28
CA GLN A 81 2.98 -16.70 -9.95
C GLN A 81 3.38 -16.53 -11.43
N ARG A 82 4.69 -16.50 -11.74
CA ARG A 82 5.18 -16.39 -13.11
C ARG A 82 4.76 -17.59 -13.97
N GLU A 83 4.81 -18.79 -13.41
CA GLU A 83 4.37 -20.03 -14.07
C GLU A 83 2.85 -20.01 -14.30
N ALA A 84 2.05 -19.66 -13.29
CA ALA A 84 0.60 -19.49 -13.46
C ALA A 84 0.23 -18.39 -14.48
N LEU A 85 1.03 -17.32 -14.55
CA LEU A 85 0.89 -16.27 -15.57
C LEU A 85 1.11 -16.83 -16.97
N ARG A 86 2.17 -17.63 -17.15
CA ARG A 86 2.55 -18.30 -18.42
C ARG A 86 1.51 -19.33 -18.85
N ASP A 87 1.02 -20.14 -17.92
CA ASP A 87 0.14 -21.28 -18.20
C ASP A 87 -1.36 -20.93 -18.20
N ARG A 88 -1.70 -19.64 -18.06
CA ARG A 88 -3.09 -19.13 -17.99
C ARG A 88 -3.95 -19.82 -16.92
N GLN A 89 -3.33 -20.36 -15.87
CA GLN A 89 -4.03 -21.02 -14.78
C GLN A 89 -4.86 -20.02 -13.95
N PRO A 90 -6.01 -20.45 -13.39
CA PRO A 90 -6.81 -19.60 -12.54
C PRO A 90 -6.00 -19.18 -11.30
N PRO A 91 -5.97 -17.87 -10.96
CA PRO A 91 -5.14 -17.37 -9.88
C PRO A 91 -5.61 -17.90 -8.51
N ALA A 92 -4.68 -18.46 -7.75
CA ALA A 92 -4.93 -18.92 -6.39
C ALA A 92 -5.21 -17.71 -5.46
N PRO A 93 -6.28 -17.74 -4.65
CA PRO A 93 -6.60 -16.64 -3.76
C PRO A 93 -5.51 -16.42 -2.68
N GLY A 94 -5.09 -15.16 -2.51
CA GLY A 94 -4.27 -14.71 -1.37
C GLY A 94 -2.75 -14.84 -1.49
N HIS A 95 -2.21 -15.41 -2.58
CA HIS A 95 -0.77 -15.77 -2.67
C HIS A 95 -0.05 -15.08 -3.84
N HIS A 96 -0.32 -13.80 -4.08
CA HIS A 96 0.35 -13.05 -5.14
C HIS A 96 1.65 -12.44 -4.60
N GLY A 97 2.78 -13.12 -4.79
CA GLY A 97 4.10 -12.64 -4.35
C GLY A 97 4.44 -11.24 -4.88
N SER A 98 4.01 -10.92 -6.10
CA SER A 98 4.15 -9.55 -6.66
C SER A 98 3.32 -8.50 -5.92
N GLY A 99 2.15 -8.87 -5.39
CA GLY A 99 1.32 -7.97 -4.58
C GLY A 99 1.99 -7.65 -3.25
N LYS A 100 2.63 -8.65 -2.62
CA LYS A 100 3.43 -8.47 -1.40
C LYS A 100 4.63 -7.54 -1.64
N LEU A 101 5.35 -7.73 -2.76
CA LEU A 101 6.44 -6.82 -3.15
C LEU A 101 5.95 -5.38 -3.35
N ALA A 102 4.82 -5.20 -4.04
CA ALA A 102 4.26 -3.87 -4.27
C ALA A 102 3.88 -3.17 -2.95
N VAL A 103 3.34 -3.89 -1.97
CA VAL A 103 3.04 -3.34 -0.64
C VAL A 103 4.31 -2.84 0.04
N TRP A 104 5.38 -3.64 0.06
CA TRP A 104 6.65 -3.22 0.67
C TRP A 104 7.29 -2.05 -0.06
N ALA A 105 7.32 -2.08 -1.40
CA ALA A 105 7.85 -0.98 -2.20
C ALA A 105 7.11 0.33 -1.89
N LEU A 106 5.77 0.31 -1.93
CA LEU A 106 4.96 1.48 -1.61
C LEU A 106 5.17 1.95 -0.17
N TRP A 107 5.19 1.06 0.81
CA TRP A 107 5.40 1.45 2.21
C TRP A 107 6.77 2.09 2.45
N LEU A 108 7.83 1.48 1.92
CA LEU A 108 9.18 2.02 2.07
C LEU A 108 9.31 3.38 1.37
N THR A 109 8.76 3.53 0.17
CA THR A 109 8.81 4.80 -0.55
C THR A 109 7.97 5.88 0.14
N VAL A 110 6.77 5.56 0.64
CA VAL A 110 5.96 6.54 1.39
C VAL A 110 6.66 6.96 2.68
N LEU A 111 7.25 6.02 3.42
CA LEU A 111 8.03 6.33 4.62
C LEU A 111 9.26 7.19 4.29
N ALA A 112 9.98 6.85 3.23
CA ALA A 112 11.12 7.64 2.77
C ALA A 112 10.69 9.07 2.38
N THR A 113 9.58 9.21 1.65
CA THR A 113 9.01 10.52 1.27
C THR A 113 8.63 11.35 2.49
N ALA A 114 7.93 10.75 3.46
CA ALA A 114 7.56 11.44 4.70
C ALA A 114 8.79 11.83 5.54
N PHE A 115 9.79 10.95 5.60
CA PHE A 115 11.03 11.21 6.33
C PHE A 115 11.86 12.32 5.70
N THR A 116 12.04 12.31 4.37
CA THR A 116 12.77 13.36 3.65
C THR A 116 12.03 14.69 3.71
N GLY A 117 10.69 14.67 3.68
CA GLY A 117 9.86 15.87 3.85
C GLY A 117 10.02 16.50 5.24
N TRP A 118 9.99 15.67 6.29
CA TRP A 118 10.32 16.15 7.65
C TRP A 118 11.76 16.68 7.75
N LEU A 119 12.70 16.01 7.07
CA LEU A 119 14.12 16.36 7.10
C LEU A 119 14.40 17.73 6.45
N GLN A 120 13.65 18.13 5.43
CA GLN A 120 13.73 19.48 4.82
C GLN A 120 13.51 20.59 5.85
N ASN A 121 12.75 20.34 6.92
CA ASN A 121 12.49 21.31 7.99
C ASN A 121 13.62 21.39 9.05
N THR A 122 14.76 20.74 8.80
CA THR A 122 15.91 20.70 9.71
C THR A 122 17.17 21.24 9.05
N GLU A 123 18.06 21.88 9.82
CA GLU A 123 19.34 22.39 9.31
C GLU A 123 20.22 21.27 8.72
N ALA A 124 20.21 20.08 9.34
CA ALA A 124 20.95 18.92 8.87
C ALA A 124 20.44 18.43 7.50
N GLY A 125 19.13 18.49 7.28
CA GLY A 125 18.51 18.09 6.03
C GLY A 125 18.91 18.95 4.85
N PHE A 126 18.98 20.26 5.07
CA PHE A 126 19.46 21.19 4.05
C PHE A 126 20.90 20.85 3.61
N GLY A 127 21.77 20.52 4.55
CA GLY A 127 23.15 20.12 4.26
C GLY A 127 23.29 18.77 3.53
N TRP A 128 22.27 17.91 3.57
CA TRP A 128 22.25 16.58 2.93
C TRP A 128 21.45 16.54 1.61
N GLY A 129 20.92 17.67 1.15
CA GLY A 129 20.08 17.72 -0.05
C GLY A 129 18.73 17.02 0.13
N ALA A 130 18.08 17.23 1.28
CA ALA A 130 16.79 16.61 1.59
C ALA A 130 15.72 16.94 0.54
N ASP A 131 15.85 18.09 -0.15
CA ASP A 131 14.95 18.51 -1.22
C ASP A 131 15.01 17.58 -2.43
N GLU A 132 16.22 17.31 -2.93
CA GLU A 132 16.43 16.39 -4.06
C GLU A 132 16.01 14.96 -3.71
N TRP A 133 16.28 14.53 -2.47
CA TRP A 133 15.82 13.24 -1.97
C TRP A 133 14.29 13.17 -1.89
N HIS A 134 13.64 14.24 -1.43
CA HIS A 134 12.19 14.30 -1.34
C HIS A 134 11.56 14.27 -2.73
N GLU A 135 12.03 15.10 -3.66
CA GLU A 135 11.54 15.11 -5.04
C GLU A 135 11.71 13.74 -5.71
N GLY A 136 12.89 13.12 -5.57
CA GLY A 136 13.16 11.78 -6.09
C GLY A 136 12.23 10.71 -5.51
N CYS A 137 11.92 10.80 -4.21
CA CYS A 137 10.97 9.90 -3.55
C CYS A 137 9.54 10.12 -4.04
N VAL A 138 9.12 11.36 -4.28
CA VAL A 138 7.79 11.70 -4.83
C VAL A 138 7.62 11.12 -6.23
N TRP A 139 8.60 11.31 -7.12
CA TRP A 139 8.56 10.74 -8.48
C TRP A 139 8.49 9.21 -8.45
N LEU A 140 9.30 8.58 -7.61
CA LEU A 140 9.27 7.13 -7.42
C LEU A 140 7.90 6.67 -6.89
N LEU A 141 7.34 7.38 -5.91
CA LEU A 141 6.05 7.06 -5.32
C LEU A 141 4.93 7.14 -6.36
N GLN A 142 4.88 8.21 -7.14
CA GLN A 142 3.89 8.38 -8.22
C GLN A 142 4.01 7.24 -9.26
N GLY A 143 5.23 6.89 -9.66
CA GLY A 143 5.48 5.76 -10.56
C GLY A 143 5.00 4.42 -9.99
N LEU A 144 5.25 4.16 -8.70
CA LEU A 144 4.80 2.95 -8.02
C LEU A 144 3.28 2.91 -7.84
N ILE A 145 2.63 4.04 -7.56
CA ILE A 145 1.16 4.15 -7.50
C ILE A 145 0.57 3.85 -8.88
N ALA A 146 1.11 4.44 -9.94
CA ALA A 146 0.65 4.17 -11.31
C ALA A 146 0.80 2.69 -11.67
N LEU A 147 1.94 2.07 -11.36
CA LEU A 147 2.18 0.65 -11.56
C LEU A 147 1.20 -0.22 -10.74
N HIS A 148 0.93 0.16 -9.49
CA HIS A 148 -0.02 -0.53 -8.63
C HIS A 148 -1.44 -0.48 -9.20
N LEU A 149 -1.90 0.68 -9.66
CA LEU A 149 -3.20 0.84 -10.31
C LEU A 149 -3.28 0.03 -11.62
N ALA A 150 -2.23 0.04 -12.44
CA ALA A 150 -2.15 -0.77 -13.66
C ALA A 150 -2.23 -2.27 -13.34
N ALA A 151 -1.55 -2.73 -12.28
CA ALA A 151 -1.61 -4.11 -11.83
C ALA A 151 -3.02 -4.49 -11.32
N LEU A 152 -3.71 -3.58 -10.62
CA LEU A 152 -5.10 -3.76 -10.21
C LEU A 152 -6.04 -3.89 -11.41
N LEU A 153 -5.89 -3.03 -12.42
CA LEU A 153 -6.69 -3.09 -13.65
C LEU A 153 -6.43 -4.40 -14.42
N PHE A 154 -5.16 -4.77 -14.59
CA PHE A 154 -4.76 -6.00 -15.28
C PHE A 154 -5.31 -7.25 -14.59
N THR A 155 -5.18 -7.32 -13.26
CA THR A 155 -5.68 -8.46 -12.48
C THR A 155 -7.21 -8.49 -12.42
N SER A 156 -7.87 -7.34 -12.31
CA SER A 156 -9.33 -7.23 -12.37
C SER A 156 -9.88 -7.71 -13.71
N TRP A 157 -9.27 -7.29 -14.82
CA TRP A 157 -9.62 -7.74 -16.16
C TRP A 157 -9.41 -9.25 -16.36
N ARG A 158 -8.25 -9.77 -15.95
CA ARG A 158 -7.92 -11.20 -16.09
C ARG A 158 -8.79 -12.11 -15.22
N GLN A 159 -9.13 -11.66 -14.01
CA GLN A 159 -9.92 -12.44 -13.05
C GLN A 159 -11.42 -12.22 -13.19
N ARG A 160 -11.86 -11.25 -13.99
CA ARG A 160 -13.24 -10.73 -14.04
C ARG A 160 -13.82 -10.48 -12.63
N SER A 161 -12.96 -10.15 -11.68
CA SER A 161 -13.32 -9.97 -10.27
C SER A 161 -12.80 -8.62 -9.81
N ASN A 162 -13.69 -7.83 -9.22
CA ASN A 162 -13.41 -6.45 -8.91
C ASN A 162 -12.71 -6.39 -7.53
N LEU A 163 -11.38 -6.44 -7.51
CA LEU A 163 -10.59 -6.47 -6.28
C LEU A 163 -10.81 -5.22 -5.41
N VAL A 164 -11.02 -4.06 -6.04
CA VAL A 164 -11.38 -2.80 -5.37
C VAL A 164 -12.66 -2.95 -4.55
N ARG A 165 -13.63 -3.72 -5.06
CA ARG A 165 -14.91 -3.95 -4.38
C ARG A 165 -14.76 -4.72 -3.07
N ARG A 166 -13.70 -5.53 -2.92
CA ARG A 166 -13.38 -6.24 -1.66
C ARG A 166 -12.75 -5.33 -0.60
N MET A 167 -12.27 -4.15 -0.99
CA MET A 167 -11.72 -3.12 -0.08
C MET A 167 -12.78 -2.11 0.38
N LEU A 168 -13.99 -2.10 -0.22
CA LEU A 168 -15.07 -1.21 0.19
C LEU A 168 -15.77 -1.72 1.47
N PRO A 169 -16.25 -0.82 2.36
CA PRO A 169 -17.08 -1.22 3.50
C PRO A 169 -18.40 -1.87 3.03
N GLY A 170 -18.79 -2.98 3.66
CA GLY A 170 -20.17 -3.48 3.60
C GLY A 170 -20.56 -4.41 2.45
N ARG A 171 -19.61 -5.01 1.71
CA ARG A 171 -19.96 -6.05 0.72
C ARG A 171 -19.17 -7.33 0.95
N ASP A 172 -19.90 -8.33 1.42
CA ASP A 172 -19.54 -9.74 1.48
C ASP A 172 -19.66 -10.40 0.10
#